data_AF-A0A7S4D772-F1
#
_entry.id   AF-A0A7S4D772-F1
#
_cell.length_a   1.000
_cell.length_b   1.000
_cell.length_c   1.000
_cell.angle_alpha   90.00
_cell.angle_beta   90.00
_cell.angle_gamma   90.00
#
_symmetry.space_group_name_H-M   'P 1'
#
loop_
_entity.id
_entity.type
_entity.pdbx_description
1 polymer ?
#
loop_
_entity_poly.entity_id
_entity_poly.type
_entity_poly.pdbx_seq_one_letter_code
_entity_poly.pdbx_strand_id
1 'polypeptide(L)'
;CAPIQIRIHQIHSARIGSNWSFTSIMFGYITEPLLKLIISTYCPYKSFKAIQSDNPGDDAQWLTFWVVYSLVSIAEGLTEMTISGLVPFYYELVFALYIWMIFFNGAGQIFKIVEPMLGHVESLAAEQLDAQLDKMGDLKAKYSDFSASQVLNDLMANGPAYVQQYGEDAYNKLVGKAAKQAAVEATSPKKDK
;
A
#
# COMPACT_ATOMS: atom_id res chain seq x y z
N CYS A 1 -55.72 -32.13 -1.32
CA CYS A 1 -54.59 -32.21 -2.26
C CYS A 1 -53.72 -30.94 -2.35
N ALA A 2 -54.24 -29.73 -2.12
CA ALA A 2 -53.46 -28.48 -2.22
C ALA A 2 -52.20 -28.37 -1.30
N PRO A 3 -52.20 -28.81 -0.02
CA PRO A 3 -51.03 -28.58 0.86
C PRO A 3 -49.83 -29.48 0.55
N ILE A 4 -50.05 -30.63 -0.09
CA ILE A 4 -48.98 -31.58 -0.47
C ILE A 4 -48.25 -31.07 -1.73
N GLN A 5 -48.98 -30.54 -2.71
CA GLN A 5 -48.41 -29.94 -3.92
C GLN A 5 -47.52 -28.72 -3.59
N ILE A 6 -47.94 -27.85 -2.68
CA ILE A 6 -47.14 -26.71 -2.22
C ILE A 6 -45.85 -27.19 -1.53
N ARG A 7 -45.93 -28.22 -0.68
CA ARG A 7 -44.76 -28.77 0.01
C ARG A 7 -43.75 -29.41 -0.95
N ILE A 8 -44.22 -30.10 -1.99
CA ILE A 8 -43.35 -30.69 -3.03
C ILE A 8 -42.67 -29.60 -3.86
N HIS A 9 -43.38 -28.52 -4.23
CA HIS A 9 -42.81 -27.42 -4.98
C HIS A 9 -41.72 -26.68 -4.18
N GLN A 10 -41.95 -26.47 -2.88
CA GLN A 10 -40.97 -25.88 -1.95
C GLN A 10 -39.72 -26.76 -1.77
N ILE A 11 -39.90 -28.09 -1.72
CA ILE A 11 -38.78 -29.05 -1.63
C ILE A 11 -37.98 -29.08 -2.95
N HIS A 12 -38.62 -29.03 -4.11
CA HIS A 12 -37.91 -28.94 -5.39
C HIS A 12 -37.17 -27.62 -5.55
N SER A 13 -37.79 -26.48 -5.22
CA SER A 13 -37.08 -25.19 -5.24
C SER A 13 -35.91 -25.13 -4.25
N ALA A 14 -36.06 -25.74 -3.07
CA ALA A 14 -34.97 -25.85 -2.10
C ALA A 14 -33.84 -26.82 -2.53
N ARG A 15 -34.18 -27.93 -3.19
CA ARG A 15 -33.21 -28.92 -3.69
C ARG A 15 -32.44 -28.41 -4.91
N ILE A 16 -33.12 -27.67 -5.79
CA ILE A 16 -32.50 -26.97 -6.92
C ILE A 16 -31.59 -25.86 -6.41
N GLY A 17 -32.02 -25.06 -5.42
CA GLY A 17 -31.18 -24.04 -4.79
C GLY A 17 -29.94 -24.62 -4.10
N SER A 18 -30.07 -25.73 -3.37
CA SER A 18 -28.96 -26.39 -2.67
C SER A 18 -27.91 -26.97 -3.62
N ASN A 19 -28.34 -27.67 -4.68
CA ASN A 19 -27.41 -28.18 -5.70
C ASN A 19 -26.74 -27.04 -6.48
N TRP A 20 -27.49 -25.97 -6.77
CA TRP A 20 -27.01 -24.81 -7.51
C TRP A 20 -25.92 -24.03 -6.75
N SER A 21 -26.12 -23.79 -5.46
CA SER A 21 -25.13 -23.14 -4.61
C SER A 21 -23.86 -23.98 -4.48
N PHE A 22 -24.00 -25.31 -4.37
CA PHE A 22 -22.85 -26.22 -4.32
C PHE A 22 -22.05 -26.19 -5.64
N THR A 23 -22.70 -26.28 -6.79
CA THR A 23 -22.00 -26.22 -8.10
C THR A 23 -21.30 -24.87 -8.31
N SER A 24 -21.93 -23.76 -7.90
CA SER A 24 -21.35 -22.41 -8.01
C SER A 24 -20.08 -22.26 -7.15
N ILE A 25 -20.10 -22.79 -5.93
CA ILE A 25 -18.93 -22.77 -5.03
C ILE A 25 -17.81 -23.65 -5.60
N MET A 26 -18.13 -24.83 -6.12
CA MET A 26 -17.15 -25.74 -6.72
C MET A 26 -16.49 -25.17 -7.97
N PHE A 27 -17.22 -24.36 -8.74
CA PHE A 27 -16.64 -23.64 -9.88
C PHE A 27 -15.72 -22.50 -9.43
N GLY A 28 -16.09 -21.77 -8.36
CA GLY A 28 -15.24 -20.77 -7.72
C GLY A 28 -13.85 -21.29 -7.35
N TYR A 29 -13.77 -22.52 -6.82
CA TYR A 29 -12.49 -23.20 -6.52
C TYR A 29 -11.58 -23.41 -7.74
N ILE A 30 -12.14 -23.40 -8.96
CA ILE A 30 -11.40 -23.56 -10.21
C ILE A 30 -11.09 -22.21 -10.84
N THR A 31 -12.04 -21.27 -10.87
CA THR A 31 -11.86 -19.97 -11.51
C THR A 31 -10.89 -19.05 -10.78
N GLU A 32 -10.94 -19.02 -9.45
CA GLU A 32 -10.06 -18.24 -8.59
C GLU A 32 -8.56 -18.48 -8.87
N PRO A 33 -8.04 -19.73 -8.80
CA PRO A 33 -6.64 -19.99 -9.07
C PRO A 33 -6.27 -19.76 -10.55
N LEU A 34 -7.19 -20.01 -11.49
CA LEU A 34 -6.95 -19.73 -12.91
C LEU A 34 -6.78 -18.24 -13.17
N LEU A 35 -7.66 -17.42 -12.58
CA LEU A 35 -7.58 -15.97 -12.68
C LEU A 35 -6.26 -15.44 -12.10
N LYS A 36 -5.91 -15.90 -10.89
CA LYS A 36 -4.65 -15.55 -10.23
C LYS A 36 -3.44 -15.95 -11.06
N LEU A 37 -3.48 -17.11 -11.71
CA LEU A 37 -2.41 -17.57 -12.61
C LEU A 37 -2.30 -16.68 -13.85
N ILE A 38 -3.41 -16.37 -14.51
CA ILE A 38 -3.45 -15.48 -15.68
C ILE A 38 -2.91 -14.10 -15.29
N ILE A 39 -3.39 -13.52 -14.18
CA ILE A 39 -2.95 -12.20 -13.74
C ILE A 39 -1.46 -12.22 -13.37
N SER A 40 -0.97 -13.26 -12.69
CA SER A 40 0.43 -13.39 -12.28
C SER A 40 1.39 -13.62 -13.45
N THR A 41 0.93 -14.20 -14.57
CA THR A 41 1.82 -14.53 -15.71
C THR A 41 1.62 -13.60 -16.90
N TYR A 42 0.38 -13.40 -17.34
CA TYR A 42 0.05 -12.64 -18.54
C TYR A 42 0.20 -11.13 -18.32
N CYS A 43 -0.26 -10.60 -17.19
CA CYS A 43 -0.23 -9.14 -16.95
C CYS A 43 1.21 -8.61 -16.79
N PRO A 44 2.12 -9.27 -16.06
CA PRO A 44 3.53 -8.87 -16.00
C PRO A 44 4.22 -8.97 -17.35
N TYR A 45 3.95 -10.01 -18.14
CA TYR A 45 4.50 -10.13 -19.49
C TYR A 45 4.07 -8.95 -20.38
N LYS A 46 2.79 -8.58 -20.33
CA LYS A 46 2.27 -7.45 -21.10
C LYS A 46 2.78 -6.11 -20.58
N SER A 47 2.90 -5.94 -19.27
CA SER A 47 3.50 -4.76 -18.64
C SER A 47 4.97 -4.60 -19.06
N PHE A 48 5.75 -5.69 -19.05
CA PHE A 48 7.15 -5.68 -19.51
C PHE A 48 7.27 -5.32 -21.00
N LYS A 49 6.33 -5.77 -21.83
CA LYS A 49 6.30 -5.41 -23.24
C LYS A 49 5.88 -3.96 -23.47
N ALA A 50 4.98 -3.42 -22.66
CA ALA A 50 4.56 -2.02 -22.72
C ALA A 50 5.72 -1.08 -22.38
N ILE A 51 6.50 -1.40 -21.33
CA ILE A 51 7.64 -0.57 -20.89
C ILE A 51 8.75 -0.49 -21.96
N GLN A 52 8.86 -1.51 -22.81
CA GLN A 52 9.81 -1.54 -23.92
C GLN A 52 9.27 -0.90 -25.20
N SER A 53 7.98 -0.55 -25.24
CA SER A 53 7.37 0.09 -26.40
C SER A 53 7.55 1.61 -26.32
N ASP A 54 7.74 2.26 -27.47
CA ASP A 54 7.84 3.73 -27.54
C ASP A 54 6.47 4.43 -27.40
N ASN A 55 5.39 3.68 -27.17
CA ASN A 55 4.04 4.22 -27.06
C ASN A 55 3.65 4.44 -25.59
N PRO A 56 3.62 5.68 -25.09
CA PRO A 56 3.31 5.97 -23.69
C PRO A 56 1.87 5.59 -23.30
N GLY A 57 0.97 5.39 -24.27
CA GLY A 57 -0.41 4.97 -24.00
C GLY A 57 -0.51 3.52 -23.48
N ASP A 58 0.43 2.66 -23.85
CA ASP A 58 0.40 1.24 -23.47
C ASP A 58 0.78 1.08 -21.99
N ASP A 59 1.79 1.81 -21.51
CA ASP A 59 2.19 1.81 -20.10
C ASP A 59 1.08 2.33 -19.17
N ALA A 60 0.41 3.41 -19.57
CA ALA A 60 -0.69 3.98 -18.82
C ALA A 60 -1.85 2.99 -18.67
N GLN A 61 -2.13 2.17 -19.69
CA GLN A 61 -3.17 1.14 -19.64
C GLN A 61 -2.86 0.06 -18.59
N TRP A 62 -1.62 -0.44 -18.54
CA TRP A 62 -1.23 -1.47 -17.57
C TRP A 62 -1.17 -0.92 -16.15
N LEU A 63 -0.68 0.30 -15.96
CA LEU A 63 -0.68 0.94 -14.65
C LEU A 63 -2.11 1.16 -14.13
N THR A 64 -3.00 1.61 -15.02
CA THR A 64 -4.43 1.76 -14.72
C THR A 64 -5.07 0.43 -14.34
N PHE A 65 -4.75 -0.64 -15.08
CA PHE A 65 -5.21 -1.99 -14.75
C PHE A 65 -4.80 -2.41 -13.34
N TRP A 66 -3.55 -2.17 -12.93
CA TRP A 66 -3.07 -2.54 -11.60
C TRP A 66 -3.80 -1.77 -10.49
N VAL A 67 -4.05 -0.47 -10.66
CA VAL A 67 -4.79 0.34 -9.68
C VAL A 67 -6.23 -0.17 -9.53
N VAL A 68 -6.93 -0.39 -10.65
CA VAL A 68 -8.31 -0.89 -10.63
C VAL A 68 -8.37 -2.32 -10.08
N TYR A 69 -7.42 -3.19 -10.45
CA TYR A 69 -7.30 -4.55 -9.91
C TYR A 69 -7.20 -4.55 -8.38
N SER A 70 -6.37 -3.69 -7.80
CA SER A 70 -6.26 -3.58 -6.34
C SER A 70 -7.57 -3.16 -5.67
N LEU A 71 -8.29 -2.20 -6.25
CA LEU A 71 -9.58 -1.75 -5.72
C LEU A 71 -10.66 -2.84 -5.82
N VAL A 72 -10.73 -3.51 -6.98
CA VAL A 72 -11.66 -4.62 -7.19
C VAL A 72 -11.32 -5.79 -6.27
N SER A 73 -10.04 -6.09 -6.04
CA SER A 73 -9.62 -7.17 -5.13
C SER A 73 -9.99 -6.88 -3.66
N ILE A 74 -9.90 -5.63 -3.22
CA ILE A 74 -10.38 -5.23 -1.88
C ILE A 74 -11.89 -5.37 -1.80
N ALA A 75 -12.62 -4.88 -2.83
CA ALA A 75 -14.07 -5.00 -2.89
C ALA A 75 -14.50 -6.47 -2.88
N GLU A 76 -13.82 -7.33 -3.65
CA GLU A 76 -14.03 -8.76 -3.74
C GLU A 76 -13.89 -9.45 -2.38
N GLY A 77 -12.87 -9.10 -1.59
CA GLY A 77 -12.72 -9.63 -0.23
C GLY A 77 -13.87 -9.23 0.70
N LEU A 78 -14.44 -8.04 0.53
CA LEU A 78 -15.60 -7.58 1.31
C LEU A 78 -16.90 -8.26 0.85
N THR A 79 -17.07 -8.47 -0.45
CA THR A 79 -18.26 -9.09 -1.03
C THR A 79 -18.25 -10.61 -0.91
N GLU A 80 -17.08 -11.25 -0.82
CA GLU A 80 -16.96 -12.66 -0.44
C GLU A 80 -17.54 -12.91 0.96
N MET A 81 -17.31 -11.99 1.90
CA MET A 81 -17.83 -12.09 3.27
C MET A 81 -19.35 -11.82 3.36
N THR A 82 -19.93 -11.05 2.43
CA THR A 82 -21.29 -10.49 2.58
C THR A 82 -22.30 -10.94 1.53
N ILE A 83 -21.88 -11.19 0.28
CA ILE A 83 -22.77 -11.38 -0.89
C ILE A 83 -22.67 -12.79 -1.49
N SER A 84 -21.58 -13.52 -1.23
CA SER A 84 -21.30 -14.86 -1.80
C SER A 84 -22.42 -15.88 -1.58
N GLY A 85 -23.15 -15.81 -0.46
CA GLY A 85 -24.26 -16.71 -0.14
C GLY A 85 -25.63 -16.32 -0.68
N LEU A 86 -25.78 -15.10 -1.23
CA LEU A 86 -27.09 -14.52 -1.56
C LEU A 86 -27.30 -14.38 -3.08
N VAL A 87 -26.23 -14.23 -3.86
CA VAL A 87 -26.30 -14.02 -5.31
C VAL A 87 -25.76 -15.24 -6.08
N PRO A 88 -26.61 -15.98 -6.81
CA PRO A 88 -26.14 -17.01 -7.72
C PRO A 88 -25.34 -16.35 -8.86
N PHE A 89 -24.22 -16.97 -9.29
CA PHE A 89 -23.26 -16.46 -10.30
C PHE A 89 -22.29 -15.34 -9.88
N TYR A 90 -22.16 -15.04 -8.59
CA TYR A 90 -21.21 -14.00 -8.13
C TYR A 90 -19.77 -14.20 -8.65
N TYR A 91 -19.21 -15.40 -8.52
CA TYR A 91 -17.84 -15.71 -8.96
C TYR A 91 -17.65 -15.60 -10.49
N GLU A 92 -18.68 -15.92 -11.26
CA GLU A 92 -18.66 -15.82 -12.73
C GLU A 92 -18.67 -14.38 -13.21
N LEU A 93 -19.43 -13.52 -12.53
CA LEU A 93 -19.49 -12.09 -12.83
C LEU A 93 -18.16 -11.40 -12.51
N VAL A 94 -17.54 -11.76 -11.40
CA VAL A 94 -16.21 -11.25 -11.04
C VAL A 94 -15.16 -11.72 -12.05
N PHE A 95 -15.18 -13.00 -12.42
CA PHE A 95 -14.30 -13.55 -13.45
C PHE A 95 -14.48 -12.85 -14.81
N ALA A 96 -15.73 -12.66 -15.25
CA ALA A 96 -16.04 -11.94 -16.47
C ALA A 96 -15.60 -10.46 -16.42
N LEU A 97 -15.74 -9.81 -15.26
CA LEU A 97 -15.29 -8.43 -15.04
C LEU A 97 -13.77 -8.32 -15.19
N TYR A 98 -13.00 -9.24 -14.63
CA TYR A 98 -11.55 -9.25 -14.79
C TYR A 98 -11.11 -9.52 -16.24
N ILE A 99 -11.74 -10.46 -16.94
CA ILE A 99 -11.47 -10.68 -18.39
C ILE A 99 -11.78 -9.42 -19.17
N TRP A 100 -12.92 -8.79 -18.91
CA TRP A 100 -13.31 -7.55 -19.58
C TRP A 100 -12.28 -6.44 -19.35
N MET A 101 -11.77 -6.33 -18.13
CA MET A 101 -10.75 -5.35 -17.76
C MET A 101 -9.42 -5.56 -18.52
N ILE A 102 -9.00 -6.81 -18.71
CA ILE A 102 -7.74 -7.16 -19.40
C ILE A 102 -7.86 -6.97 -20.92
N PHE A 103 -8.96 -7.40 -21.54
CA PHE A 103 -9.05 -7.49 -23.00
C PHE A 103 -9.77 -6.31 -23.67
N PHE A 104 -10.73 -5.67 -23.00
CA PHE A 104 -11.58 -4.64 -23.61
C PHE A 104 -11.25 -3.21 -23.17
N ASN A 105 -10.06 -3.01 -22.59
CA ASN A 105 -9.65 -1.72 -22.01
C ASN A 105 -10.68 -1.18 -20.99
N GLY A 106 -11.40 -2.09 -20.31
CA GLY A 106 -12.40 -1.75 -19.30
C GLY A 106 -11.79 -1.03 -18.10
N ALA A 107 -10.50 -1.28 -17.82
CA ALA A 107 -9.74 -0.59 -16.79
C ALA A 107 -9.79 0.94 -16.96
N GLY A 108 -9.63 1.44 -18.20
CA GLY A 108 -9.68 2.87 -18.48
C GLY A 108 -11.06 3.51 -18.27
N GLN A 109 -12.14 2.73 -18.36
CA GLN A 109 -13.49 3.23 -18.06
C GLN A 109 -13.74 3.33 -16.56
N ILE A 110 -13.32 2.31 -15.81
CA ILE A 110 -13.44 2.32 -14.34
C ILE A 110 -12.54 3.41 -13.76
N PHE A 111 -11.33 3.59 -14.29
CA PHE A 111 -10.40 4.60 -13.79
C PHE A 111 -10.96 6.02 -13.81
N LYS A 112 -11.71 6.41 -14.86
CA LYS A 112 -12.38 7.72 -14.92
C LYS A 112 -13.39 7.95 -13.79
N ILE A 113 -13.96 6.89 -13.25
CA ILE A 113 -14.91 6.95 -12.12
C ILE A 113 -14.13 7.05 -10.79
N VAL A 114 -12.96 6.42 -10.71
CA VAL A 114 -12.14 6.36 -9.49
C VAL A 114 -11.20 7.57 -9.37
N GLU A 115 -10.82 8.20 -10.48
CA GLU A 115 -9.97 9.40 -10.57
C GLU A 115 -10.31 10.48 -9.52
N PRO A 116 -11.58 10.90 -9.33
CA PRO A 116 -11.90 11.89 -8.28
C PRO A 116 -11.66 11.39 -6.84
N MET A 117 -11.77 10.08 -6.58
CA MET A 117 -11.47 9.51 -5.27
C MET A 117 -9.95 9.46 -5.03
N LEU A 118 -9.18 9.09 -6.05
CA LEU A 118 -7.71 9.05 -5.98
C LEU A 118 -7.12 10.44 -5.70
N GLY A 119 -7.64 11.49 -6.34
CA GLY A 119 -7.20 12.87 -6.08
C GLY A 119 -7.45 13.32 -4.63
N HIS A 120 -8.54 12.87 -4.01
CA HIS A 120 -8.81 13.13 -2.59
C HIS A 120 -7.82 12.40 -1.66
N VAL A 121 -7.48 11.16 -2.00
CA VAL A 121 -6.49 10.38 -1.25
C VAL A 121 -5.10 11.00 -1.37
N GLU A 122 -4.74 11.47 -2.57
CA GLU A 122 -3.47 12.16 -2.81
C GLU A 122 -3.35 13.45 -2.00
N SER A 123 -4.41 14.28 -1.93
CA SER A 123 -4.37 15.50 -1.12
C SER A 123 -4.20 15.21 0.37
N LEU A 124 -4.84 14.15 0.88
CA LEU A 124 -4.69 13.74 2.28
C LEU A 124 -3.29 13.17 2.55
N ALA A 125 -2.74 12.40 1.61
CA ALA A 125 -1.39 11.87 1.73
C ALA A 125 -0.32 12.98 1.66
N ALA A 126 -0.52 13.97 0.80
CA ALA A 126 0.35 15.15 0.69
C ALA A 126 0.33 15.98 1.99
N GLU A 127 -0.86 16.24 2.55
CA GLU A 127 -0.99 16.94 3.84
C GLU A 127 -0.26 16.20 4.97
N GLN A 128 -0.38 14.87 5.02
CA GLN A 128 0.33 14.05 6.02
C GLN A 128 1.84 14.07 5.83
N LEU A 129 2.32 14.09 4.58
CA LEU A 129 3.74 14.18 4.27
C LEU A 129 4.32 15.52 4.69
N ASP A 130 3.64 16.63 4.36
CA ASP A 130 4.05 17.98 4.75
C ASP A 130 4.07 18.13 6.28
N ALA A 131 3.05 17.61 6.97
CA ALA A 131 3.03 17.59 8.43
C ALA A 131 4.19 16.79 9.05
N GLN A 132 4.69 15.74 8.38
CA GLN A 132 5.88 15.01 8.83
C GLN A 132 7.18 15.76 8.50
N LEU A 133 7.25 16.42 7.35
CA LEU A 133 8.39 17.25 6.96
C LEU A 133 8.54 18.45 7.91
N ASP A 134 7.44 19.08 8.32
CA ASP A 134 7.44 20.17 9.30
C ASP A 134 7.92 19.69 10.67
N LYS A 135 7.46 18.53 11.15
CA LYS A 135 7.97 17.93 12.39
C LYS A 135 9.46 17.61 12.31
N MET A 136 9.94 17.09 11.17
CA MET A 136 11.37 16.89 10.95
C MET A 136 12.14 18.21 10.87
N GLY A 137 11.54 19.25 10.31
CA GLY A 137 12.08 20.60 10.27
C GLY A 137 12.23 21.21 11.66
N ASP A 138 11.19 21.13 12.49
CA ASP A 138 11.18 21.60 13.87
C ASP A 138 12.13 20.78 14.75
N LEU A 139 12.17 19.46 14.58
CA LEU A 139 13.14 18.60 15.26
C LEU A 139 14.56 18.98 14.84
N LYS A 140 14.84 19.11 13.54
CA LYS A 140 16.15 19.55 13.05
C LYS A 140 16.51 20.94 13.57
N ALA A 141 15.56 21.86 13.68
CA ALA A 141 15.78 23.19 14.25
C ALA A 141 16.12 23.11 15.75
N LYS A 142 15.40 22.30 16.52
CA LYS A 142 15.57 22.05 17.96
C LYS A 142 16.81 21.24 18.34
N TYR A 143 17.45 20.60 17.35
CA TYR A 143 18.73 19.91 17.53
C TYR A 143 19.89 20.61 16.81
N SER A 144 19.63 21.67 16.02
CA SER A 144 20.67 22.46 15.34
C SER A 144 21.40 23.43 16.28
N ASP A 145 20.80 23.71 17.43
CA ASP A 145 21.32 24.50 18.54
C ASP A 145 22.08 23.64 19.58
N PHE A 146 21.85 22.32 19.61
CA PHE A 146 22.71 21.35 20.32
C PHE A 146 24.00 21.12 19.53
N SER A 147 24.81 22.18 19.47
CA SER A 147 26.10 22.23 18.77
C SER A 147 27.12 21.32 19.45
N ALA A 148 27.99 20.68 18.66
CA ALA A 148 29.10 19.88 19.17
C ALA A 148 30.04 20.72 20.07
N SER A 149 30.04 22.05 19.90
CA SER A 149 30.77 22.98 20.78
C SER A 149 30.17 23.09 22.18
N GLN A 150 28.85 22.98 22.34
CA GLN A 150 28.21 23.00 23.67
C GLN A 150 28.55 21.73 24.45
N VAL A 151 28.49 20.57 23.79
CA VAL A 151 28.90 19.28 24.37
C VAL A 151 30.37 19.31 24.79
N LEU A 152 31.23 19.87 23.94
CA LEU A 152 32.64 20.04 24.26
C LEU A 152 32.84 20.94 25.50
N ASN A 153 32.11 22.06 25.60
CA ASN A 153 32.20 22.97 26.74
C ASN A 153 31.72 22.31 28.05
N ASP A 154 30.64 21.54 28.01
CA ASP A 154 30.13 20.80 29.17
C ASP A 154 31.11 19.70 29.63
N LEU A 155 31.70 18.97 28.67
CA LEU A 155 32.75 17.99 28.95
C LEU A 155 33.99 18.64 29.57
N MET A 156 34.40 19.82 29.13
CA MET A 156 35.53 20.54 29.74
C MET A 156 35.20 21.08 31.14
N ALA A 157 33.94 21.44 31.41
CA ALA A 157 33.49 21.90 32.72
C ALA A 157 33.34 20.74 33.74
N ASN A 158 32.77 19.62 33.31
CA ASN A 158 32.45 18.46 34.14
C ASN A 158 33.43 17.28 33.99
N GLY A 159 34.52 17.49 33.25
CA GLY A 159 35.52 16.47 32.92
C GLY A 159 36.03 15.65 34.11
N PRO A 160 36.38 16.26 35.26
CA PRO A 160 36.87 15.51 36.42
C PRO A 160 35.85 14.49 36.97
N ALA A 161 34.56 14.83 36.96
CA ALA A 161 33.50 13.92 37.39
C ALA A 161 33.27 12.78 36.38
N TYR A 162 33.35 13.09 35.09
CA TYR A 162 33.20 12.11 34.02
C TYR A 162 34.36 11.09 33.98
N VAL A 163 35.59 11.56 34.21
CA VAL A 163 36.79 10.72 34.30
C VAL A 163 36.71 9.77 35.50
N GLN A 164 36.17 10.22 36.63
CA GLN A 164 35.97 9.36 37.81
C GLN A 164 34.91 8.27 37.59
N GLN A 165 33.87 8.54 36.81
CA GLN A 165 32.77 7.61 36.59
C GLN A 165 33.03 6.60 35.45
N TYR A 166 33.67 7.05 34.36
CA TYR A 166 33.82 6.26 33.13
C TYR A 166 35.29 6.01 32.72
N GLY A 167 36.26 6.59 33.43
CA GLY A 167 37.69 6.45 33.15
C GLY A 167 38.23 7.48 32.15
N GLU A 168 39.56 7.66 32.17
CA GLU A 168 40.27 8.67 31.38
C GLU A 168 40.25 8.38 29.87
N ASP A 169 40.34 7.10 29.49
CA ASP A 169 40.30 6.66 28.08
C ASP A 169 38.96 6.97 27.40
N ALA A 170 37.85 6.81 28.14
CA ALA A 170 36.52 7.12 27.64
C ALA A 170 36.31 8.63 27.45
N TYR A 171 36.77 9.42 28.42
CA TYR A 171 36.72 10.88 28.37
C TYR A 171 37.53 11.44 27.18
N ASN A 172 38.79 11.02 27.02
CA ASN A 172 39.65 11.49 25.92
C ASN A 172 39.08 11.15 24.54
N LYS A 173 38.44 9.98 24.41
CA LYS A 173 37.76 9.56 23.17
C LYS A 173 36.52 10.41 22.88
N LEU A 174 35.73 10.76 23.90
CA LEU A 174 34.54 11.58 23.78
C LEU A 174 34.89 13.04 23.44
N VAL A 175 35.83 13.63 24.17
CA VAL A 175 36.37 14.98 23.89
C VAL A 175 36.95 15.04 22.47
N GLY A 176 37.74 14.04 22.07
CA GLY A 176 38.31 13.98 20.72
C GLY A 176 37.26 13.86 19.61
N LYS A 177 36.13 13.17 19.85
CA LYS A 177 35.00 13.12 18.90
C LYS A 177 34.23 14.42 18.85
N ALA A 178 33.89 14.99 20.01
CA ALA A 178 33.17 16.25 20.11
C ALA A 178 33.97 17.41 19.49
N ALA A 179 35.29 17.47 19.74
CA ALA A 179 36.17 18.47 19.14
C ALA A 179 36.26 18.35 17.61
N LYS A 180 36.35 17.12 17.07
CA LYS A 180 36.31 16.90 15.62
C LYS A 180 34.98 17.32 15.01
N GLN A 181 33.86 17.02 15.67
CA GLN A 181 32.53 17.41 15.21
C GLN A 181 32.33 18.93 15.26
N ALA A 182 32.79 19.60 16.31
CA ALA A 182 32.78 21.05 16.42
C ALA A 182 33.63 21.73 15.33
N ALA A 183 34.77 21.14 14.95
CA ALA A 183 35.59 21.64 13.86
C ALA A 183 34.91 21.49 12.48
N VAL A 184 34.19 20.39 12.25
CA VAL A 184 33.38 20.16 11.04
C VAL A 184 32.19 21.12 10.99
N GLU A 185 31.53 21.37 12.12
CA GLU A 185 30.44 22.33 12.24
C GLU A 185 30.91 23.76 11.90
N ALA A 186 32.11 24.15 12.34
CA ALA A 186 32.74 25.44 12.03
C ALA A 186 33.21 25.60 10.58
N THR A 187 33.43 24.50 9.84
CA THR A 187 33.81 24.52 8.41
C THR A 187 32.62 24.34 7.47
N SER A 188 31.47 23.90 7.98
CA SER A 188 30.24 23.85 7.19
C SER A 188 29.70 25.26 6.96
N PRO A 189 29.34 25.65 5.72
CA PRO A 189 28.70 26.94 5.49
C PRO A 189 27.39 26.96 6.29
N LYS A 190 27.22 27.95 7.17
CA LYS A 190 25.91 28.28 7.74
C LYS A 190 24.96 28.42 6.56
N LYS A 191 24.02 27.47 6.41
CA LYS A 191 22.83 27.72 5.61
C LYS A 191 22.05 28.75 6.39
N ASP A 192 22.28 30.00 6.05
CA ASP A 192 21.49 31.13 6.51
C ASP A 192 20.01 30.81 6.22
N LYS A 193 19.21 31.02 7.26
CA LYS A 193 17.76 30.84 7.27
C LYS A 193 17.08 31.74 6.24
#